data_AF-A0A3C1ABZ6-F1
#
_entry.id   AF-A0A3C1ABZ6-F1
#
_cell.length_a   1.000
_cell.length_b   1.000
_cell.length_c   1.000
_cell.angle_alpha   90.00
_cell.angle_beta   90.00
_cell.angle_gamma   90.00
#
_symmetry.space_group_name_H-M   'P 1'
#
loop_
_entity.id
_entity.type
_entity.pdbx_description
1 polymer ?
#
loop_
_entity_poly.entity_id
_entity_poly.type
_entity_poly.pdbx_seq_one_letter_code
_entity_poly.pdbx_strand_id
1 'polypeptide(L)' 'MENIEELYRLFLISKGVCTDSRKLEEGQLFFALRGENFDGNDFAEIALKNGAMA' A
#
# COMPACT_ATOMS: atom_id res chain seq x y z
N MET A 1 12.57 6.47 -12.27
CA MET A 1 11.30 6.14 -12.93
C MET A 1 10.98 4.74 -12.48
N GLU A 2 10.07 4.57 -11.53
CA GLU A 2 9.65 3.23 -11.11
C GLU A 2 9.05 2.55 -12.34
N ASN A 3 9.66 1.45 -12.78
CA ASN A 3 9.18 0.73 -13.94
C ASN A 3 8.04 -0.21 -13.50
N ILE A 4 7.13 -0.53 -14.42
CA ILE A 4 5.99 -1.42 -14.15
C ILE A 4 6.45 -2.81 -13.66
N GLU A 5 7.63 -3.27 -14.07
CA GLU A 5 8.19 -4.57 -13.68
C GLU A 5 8.54 -4.61 -12.19
N GLU A 6 9.06 -3.52 -11.61
CA GLU A 6 9.38 -3.40 -10.18
C GLU A 6 8.09 -3.46 -9.34
N LEU A 7 7.08 -2.68 -9.71
CA LEU A 7 5.77 -2.71 -9.05
C LEU A 7 5.13 -4.10 -9.17
N TYR A 8 5.24 -4.74 -10.33
CA TYR A 8 4.72 -6.09 -10.52
C TYR A 8 5.49 -7.14 -9.71
N ARG A 9 6.82 -7.00 -9.58
CA ARG A 9 7.62 -7.86 -8.69
C ARG A 9 7.18 -7.70 -7.24
N LEU A 10 7.01 -6.47 -6.76
CA LEU A 10 6.51 -6.20 -5.40
C LEU A 10 5.13 -6.84 -5.19
N PHE A 11 4.22 -6.69 -6.16
CA PHE A 11 2.92 -7.32 -6.11
C PHE A 11 3.01 -8.85 -6.00
N LEU A 12 3.84 -9.50 -6.82
CA LEU A 12 4.03 -10.95 -6.82
C LEU A 12 4.57 -11.50 -5.50
N ILE A 13 5.41 -10.75 -4.78
CA ILE A 13 5.97 -11.18 -3.49
C ILE A 13 5.12 -10.73 -2.29
N SER A 14 4.16 -9.84 -2.49
CA SER A 14 3.23 -9.36 -1.46
C SER A 14 2.13 -10.37 -1.15
N LYS A 15 1.40 -10.14 -0.05
CA LYS A 15 0.17 -10.85 0.28
C LYS A 15 -1.09 -10.21 -0.31
N GLY A 16 -0.93 -9.40 -1.37
CA GLY A 16 -2.00 -8.69 -2.04
C GLY A 16 -2.01 -7.19 -1.77
N VAL A 17 -3.07 -6.52 -2.22
CA VAL A 17 -3.23 -5.06 -2.16
C VAL A 17 -4.30 -4.68 -1.16
N CYS A 18 -4.04 -3.64 -0.37
CA CYS A 18 -4.99 -3.01 0.52
C CYS A 18 -5.00 -1.50 0.30
N THR A 19 -6.18 -0.89 0.27
CA THR A 19 -6.36 0.57 0.12
C THR A 19 -6.91 1.22 1.39
N ASP A 20 -7.22 0.41 2.43
CA ASP A 20 -7.75 0.87 3.71
C ASP A 20 -6.78 0.48 4.83
N SER A 21 -6.02 1.45 5.34
CA SER A 21 -4.99 1.26 6.37
C SER A 21 -5.52 0.62 7.67
N ARG A 22 -6.84 0.68 7.90
CA ARG A 22 -7.51 0.08 9.06
C ARG A 22 -7.72 -1.43 8.92
N LYS A 23 -7.63 -1.96 7.70
CA LYS A 23 -7.82 -3.38 7.37
C LYS A 23 -6.55 -4.04 6.83
N LEU A 24 -5.45 -3.30 6.84
CA LEU A 24 -4.17 -3.78 6.34
C LEU A 24 -3.71 -5.02 7.13
N GLU A 25 -3.26 -6.03 6.39
CA GLU A 25 -2.58 -7.19 6.94
C GLU A 25 -1.09 -7.15 6.63
N GLU A 26 -0.28 -7.75 7.51
CA GLU A 26 1.18 -7.78 7.38
C GLU A 26 1.62 -8.43 6.05
N GLY A 27 2.43 -7.71 5.28
CA GLY A 27 2.95 -8.12 3.98
C GLY A 27 2.10 -7.71 2.78
N GLN A 28 1.00 -6.97 2.98
CA GLN A 28 0.23 -6.37 1.89
C GLN A 28 0.85 -5.08 1.38
N LEU A 29 0.61 -4.74 0.12
CA LEU A 29 0.91 -3.43 -0.45
C LEU A 29 -0.18 -2.43 -0.10
N PHE A 30 0.18 -1.27 0.43
CA PHE A 30 -0.77 -0.20 0.71
C PHE A 30 -0.85 0.79 -0.44
N PHE A 31 -2.00 0.84 -1.11
CA PHE A 31 -2.27 1.82 -2.15
C PHE A 31 -2.99 3.04 -1.56
N ALA A 32 -2.22 4.11 -1.33
CA ALA A 32 -2.69 5.40 -0.85
C ALA A 32 -3.52 6.14 -1.91
N LEU A 33 -4.80 5.80 -2.02
CA LEU A 33 -5.72 6.46 -2.95
C LEU A 33 -6.11 7.85 -2.43
N ARG A 34 -6.21 8.82 -3.35
CA ARG A 34 -6.69 10.17 -3.06
C ARG A 34 -8.04 10.40 -3.71
N GLY A 35 -9.03 10.79 -2.91
CA GLY A 35 -10.37 11.20 -3.33
C GLY A 35 -10.69 12.62 -2.90
N GLU A 36 -11.92 13.06 -3.14
CA GLU A 36 -12.35 14.44 -2.83
C GLU A 36 -12.34 14.76 -1.33
N ASN A 37 -12.64 13.76 -0.50
CA ASN A 37 -12.77 13.90 0.96
C ASN A 37 -11.72 13.13 1.76
N PHE A 38 -10.75 12.50 1.08
CA PHE A 38 -9.81 11.57 1.70
C PHE A 38 -8.47 11.57 0.97
N ASP A 39 -7.37 11.60 1.71
CA ASP A 39 -6.03 11.43 1.16
C ASP A 39 -5.35 10.22 1.83
N GLY A 40 -5.21 9.13 1.08
CA GLY A 40 -4.55 7.92 1.55
C GLY A 40 -3.08 8.14 1.95
N ASN A 41 -2.45 9.20 1.44
CA ASN A 41 -1.05 9.51 1.75
C ASN A 41 -0.87 9.89 3.23
N ASP A 42 -1.90 10.48 3.85
CA ASP A 42 -1.91 10.79 5.29
C ASP A 42 -1.81 9.51 6.15
N PHE A 43 -2.09 8.34 5.56
CA PHE A 43 -2.07 7.04 6.23
C PHE A 43 -0.90 6.15 5.81
N ALA A 44 0.04 6.63 4.99
CA ALA A 44 1.17 5.82 4.53
C ALA A 44 2.07 5.39 5.70
N GLU A 45 2.38 6.30 6.62
CA GLU A 45 3.23 5.99 7.78
C GLU A 45 2.58 4.94 8.70
N ILE A 46 1.27 5.04 8.93
CA ILE A 46 0.57 4.07 9.77
C ILE A 46 0.44 2.70 9.06
N ALA A 47 0.28 2.68 7.74
CA ALA A 47 0.26 1.44 6.98
C ALA A 47 1.60 0.70 7.11
N LEU A 48 2.73 1.41 6.96
CA LEU A 48 4.06 0.83 7.20
C LEU A 48 4.21 0.30 8.62
N LYS A 49 3.77 1.06 9.64
CA LYS A 49 3.78 0.60 11.05
C LYS A 49 2.91 -0.63 11.29
N ASN A 50 1.83 -0.78 10.53
CA ASN A 50 0.92 -1.93 10.58
C ASN A 50 1.38 -3.11 9.71
N GLY A 51 2.58 -3.04 9.12
CA GLY A 51 3.19 -4.15 8.40
C GLY A 51 2.99 -4.12 6.88
N ALA A 52 2.69 -2.96 6.29
CA ALA A 52 2.70 -2.84 4.83
C ALA A 52 4.09 -3.21 4.29
N MET A 53 4.12 -3.96 3.20
CA MET A 53 5.34 -4.33 2.50
C MET A 53 5.93 -3.13 1.74
N ALA A 54 5.04 -2.37 1.10
CA ALA A 54 5.34 -1.10 0.43
C ALA A 54 4.06 -0.24 0.39
#